data_AF-A0A7G8W283-F1
#
_entry.id   AF-A0A7G8W283-F1
#
_cell.length_a   1.000
_cell.length_b   1.000
_cell.length_c   1.000
_cell.angle_alpha   90.00
_cell.angle_beta   90.00
_cell.angle_gamma   90.00
#
_symmetry.space_group_name_H-M   'P 1'
#
loop_
_entity.id
_entity.type
_entity.pdbx_description
1 polymer ?
#
loop_
_entity_poly.entity_id
_entity_poly.type
_entity_poly.pdbx_seq_one_letter_code
_entity_poly.pdbx_strand_id
1 'polypeptide(L)'
;MAPARLSHPLCNAARIVSANKIQGELMIVQDEEEPFLQSANFLRTWSKCMGQRCEIEGVALSLDRAPPPLASLPSQSSVTPAAPQPATKTVPKKVAGDPYVNTVLAIAKVASSIGSAVHAIQNPPPAPSKAPAVAPTPPAPKRPVVPPFDIQDIPGAMRKLGMPMSATLMERWFSGQLNYSLSDADERAEINQSGFPYPPNMVDTATIMMAWVLGFRRAKNAFDTLTESLMLETPRARGILVNKLTPYKTRQSIQPWLECKGDLQRFHEEFQFQLIDVNASWSERIAVQMYEEMSNNGVPDDLTGALGAFNFYATIAEATFNQQAGTATVTRVAIYVKDHYTFSPTPGNVSQYLGHWNKSHVAIQHLHAAAMAVNAQLSDAPVRIGKGADNIFYPVRNSDFRAWQQKHGRGGDFIIYSDRIWVTLRRPITINL
;
A
#
# COMPACT_ATOMS: atom_id res chain seq x y z
N MET A 1 -50.17 46.97 -40.13
CA MET A 1 -48.80 46.55 -40.48
C MET A 1 -48.09 46.18 -39.19
N ALA A 2 -47.80 44.90 -39.00
CA ALA A 2 -47.14 44.35 -37.82
C ALA A 2 -45.62 44.50 -37.90
N PRO A 3 -44.90 44.53 -36.76
CA PRO A 3 -43.47 44.22 -36.72
C PRO A 3 -43.21 42.79 -36.20
N ALA A 4 -42.12 42.22 -36.71
CA ALA A 4 -41.66 40.85 -36.52
C ALA A 4 -41.14 40.55 -35.10
N ARG A 5 -41.31 39.30 -34.65
CA ARG A 5 -40.38 38.64 -33.71
C ARG A 5 -40.18 37.17 -34.06
N LEU A 6 -38.91 36.80 -33.94
CA LEU A 6 -38.27 35.52 -34.28
C LEU A 6 -38.84 34.33 -33.49
N SER A 7 -39.06 33.23 -34.21
CA SER A 7 -39.32 31.89 -33.68
C SER A 7 -38.10 31.01 -33.92
N HIS A 8 -37.52 30.44 -32.87
CA HIS A 8 -36.57 29.31 -32.96
C HIS A 8 -37.20 28.06 -32.32
N PRO A 9 -36.86 26.85 -32.83
CA PRO A 9 -37.65 25.65 -32.65
C PRO A 9 -37.20 24.80 -31.45
N LEU A 10 -38.17 24.16 -30.80
CA LEU A 10 -37.98 22.95 -30.00
C LEU A 10 -37.77 21.77 -30.95
N CYS A 11 -36.58 21.17 -30.93
CA CYS A 11 -36.33 19.89 -31.58
C CYS A 11 -36.02 18.84 -30.51
N ASN A 12 -36.93 17.87 -30.39
CA ASN A 12 -36.78 16.65 -29.61
C ASN A 12 -35.57 15.84 -30.11
N ALA A 13 -34.59 15.61 -29.25
CA ALA A 13 -33.62 14.55 -29.42
C ALA A 13 -33.88 13.49 -28.34
N ALA A 14 -34.72 12.50 -28.67
CA ALA A 14 -34.79 11.25 -27.92
C ALA A 14 -33.43 10.54 -28.06
N ARG A 15 -32.67 10.43 -26.96
CA ARG A 15 -31.50 9.55 -26.90
C ARG A 15 -32.01 8.11 -26.95
N ILE A 16 -31.81 7.48 -28.10
CA ILE A 16 -31.98 6.05 -28.30
C ILE A 16 -30.91 5.35 -27.46
N VAL A 17 -31.33 4.66 -26.39
CA VAL A 17 -30.51 3.65 -25.72
C VAL A 17 -30.43 2.47 -26.69
N SER A 18 -29.29 2.29 -27.34
CA SER A 18 -29.04 1.11 -28.18
C SER A 18 -28.80 -0.10 -27.28
N ALA A 19 -29.87 -0.78 -26.86
CA ALA A 19 -29.76 -2.11 -26.28
C ALA A 19 -29.31 -3.09 -27.38
N ASN A 20 -28.01 -3.36 -27.45
CA ASN A 20 -27.48 -4.38 -28.36
C ASN A 20 -27.98 -5.77 -27.93
N LYS A 21 -28.43 -6.51 -28.95
CA LYS A 21 -29.22 -7.72 -28.88
C LYS A 21 -28.32 -8.94 -28.60
N ILE A 22 -28.47 -9.50 -27.40
CA ILE A 22 -28.35 -10.91 -26.97
C ILE A 22 -27.52 -11.85 -27.88
N GLN A 23 -26.26 -12.08 -27.47
CA GLN A 23 -25.55 -13.36 -27.61
C GLN A 23 -24.44 -13.43 -26.55
N GLY A 24 -24.70 -14.04 -25.39
CA GLY A 24 -23.69 -14.52 -24.42
C GLY A 24 -22.61 -13.55 -23.94
N GLU A 25 -22.77 -12.23 -24.11
CA GLU A 25 -21.73 -11.24 -23.87
C GLU A 25 -22.00 -10.46 -22.57
N LEU A 26 -20.92 -10.06 -21.90
CA LEU A 26 -20.91 -9.27 -20.66
C LEU A 26 -21.84 -8.06 -20.78
N MET A 27 -22.79 -7.85 -19.86
CA MET A 27 -23.61 -6.65 -19.83
C MET A 27 -22.76 -5.48 -19.29
N ILE A 28 -22.46 -4.51 -20.16
CA ILE A 28 -21.87 -3.23 -19.80
C ILE A 28 -23.04 -2.32 -19.46
N VAL A 29 -23.08 -1.73 -18.27
CA VAL A 29 -24.24 -0.94 -17.83
C VAL A 29 -24.02 0.57 -17.92
N GLN A 30 -22.79 1.01 -18.16
CA GLN A 30 -22.50 2.40 -18.53
C GLN A 30 -21.56 2.44 -19.73
N ASP A 31 -21.96 3.15 -20.78
CA ASP A 31 -21.14 3.44 -21.98
C ASP A 31 -20.04 4.48 -21.72
N GLU A 32 -19.94 5.00 -20.49
CA GLU A 32 -18.89 5.95 -20.12
C GLU A 32 -17.58 5.19 -19.87
N GLU A 33 -16.64 5.37 -20.78
CA GLU A 33 -15.27 4.88 -20.66
C GLU A 33 -14.50 5.73 -19.64
N GLU A 34 -13.91 5.08 -18.65
CA GLU A 34 -13.13 5.74 -17.62
C GLU A 34 -11.63 5.50 -17.84
N PRO A 35 -10.76 6.50 -17.59
CA PRO A 35 -9.33 6.36 -17.81
C PRO A 35 -8.65 5.54 -16.70
N PHE A 36 -7.82 4.58 -17.12
CA PHE A 36 -7.00 3.73 -16.25
C PHE A 36 -5.54 3.71 -16.69
N LEU A 37 -4.66 3.44 -15.73
CA LEU A 37 -3.30 2.97 -15.97
C LEU A 37 -3.26 1.47 -15.71
N GLN A 38 -3.03 0.67 -16.75
CA GLN A 38 -2.86 -0.78 -16.63
C GLN A 38 -1.39 -1.16 -16.66
N SER A 39 -1.01 -2.13 -15.83
CA SER A 39 0.34 -2.67 -15.76
C SER A 39 0.71 -3.49 -17.01
N ALA A 40 1.87 -3.21 -17.59
CA ALA A 40 2.47 -4.02 -18.66
C ALA A 40 3.58 -4.93 -18.08
N ASN A 41 3.39 -6.26 -18.19
CA ASN A 41 4.26 -7.24 -17.53
C ASN A 41 5.71 -7.22 -18.02
N PHE A 42 5.95 -6.97 -19.32
CA PHE A 42 7.29 -7.07 -19.92
C PHE A 42 8.17 -5.83 -19.66
N LEU A 43 7.60 -4.62 -19.75
CA LEU A 43 8.35 -3.37 -19.59
C LEU A 43 8.25 -2.79 -18.17
N ARG A 44 7.43 -3.39 -17.29
CA ARG A 44 7.05 -2.84 -15.98
C ARG A 44 6.55 -1.40 -16.08
N THR A 45 5.94 -1.01 -17.19
CA THR A 45 5.41 0.33 -17.42
C THR A 45 3.90 0.35 -17.22
N TRP A 46 3.38 1.55 -16.99
CA TRP A 46 1.95 1.79 -17.13
C TRP A 46 1.59 2.05 -18.58
N SER A 47 0.43 1.55 -19.00
CA SER A 47 -0.19 1.87 -20.27
C SER A 47 -1.54 2.52 -20.01
N LYS A 48 -1.76 3.69 -20.61
CA LYS A 48 -3.06 4.36 -20.59
C LYS A 48 -4.06 3.47 -21.33
N CYS A 49 -5.20 3.23 -20.72
CA CYS A 49 -6.28 2.42 -21.27
C CYS A 49 -7.63 2.96 -20.80
N MET A 50 -8.69 2.52 -21.47
CA MET A 50 -10.06 2.81 -21.07
C MET A 50 -10.70 1.57 -20.45
N GLY A 51 -11.34 1.77 -19.30
CA GLY A 51 -12.12 0.75 -18.61
C GLY A 51 -13.60 1.01 -18.79
N GLN A 52 -14.36 -0.08 -18.98
CA GLN A 52 -15.81 -0.04 -19.07
C GLN A 52 -16.41 -0.74 -17.85
N ARG A 53 -17.34 -0.07 -17.19
CA ARG A 53 -17.98 -0.62 -16.00
C ARG A 53 -18.82 -1.85 -16.34
N CYS A 54 -18.58 -2.93 -15.61
CA CYS A 54 -19.30 -4.18 -15.81
C CYS A 54 -20.32 -4.35 -14.69
N GLU A 55 -21.61 -4.40 -15.03
CA GLU A 55 -22.60 -4.90 -14.09
C GLU A 55 -23.11 -6.24 -14.60
N ILE A 56 -22.66 -7.29 -13.93
CA ILE A 56 -23.23 -8.62 -14.08
C ILE A 56 -23.66 -9.08 -12.71
N GLU A 57 -24.92 -9.47 -12.64
CA GLU A 57 -25.46 -10.13 -11.47
C GLU A 57 -24.61 -11.37 -11.12
N GLY A 58 -23.93 -11.31 -9.98
CA GLY A 58 -23.03 -12.37 -9.49
C GLY A 58 -21.55 -12.16 -9.77
N VAL A 59 -21.13 -11.07 -10.44
CA VAL A 59 -19.70 -10.74 -10.61
C VAL A 59 -19.29 -9.70 -9.58
N ALA A 60 -18.54 -10.15 -8.58
CA ALA A 60 -17.93 -9.33 -7.53
C ALA A 60 -16.59 -9.96 -7.12
N LEU A 61 -15.78 -9.21 -6.38
CA LEU A 61 -14.60 -9.75 -5.71
C LEU A 61 -15.05 -10.88 -4.77
N SER A 62 -14.54 -12.10 -4.95
CA SER A 62 -14.86 -13.21 -4.06
C SER A 62 -13.94 -13.21 -2.84
N LEU A 63 -14.54 -13.54 -1.69
CA LEU A 63 -13.85 -13.76 -0.42
C LEU A 63 -14.13 -15.18 0.09
N ASP A 64 -14.52 -16.11 -0.79
CA ASP A 64 -15.11 -17.41 -0.42
C ASP A 64 -14.08 -18.53 -0.34
N ARG A 65 -12.94 -18.41 -1.02
CA ARG A 65 -11.92 -19.47 -1.00
C ARG A 65 -11.47 -19.71 0.44
N ALA A 66 -11.48 -20.98 0.83
CA ALA A 66 -11.09 -21.40 2.17
C ALA A 66 -9.65 -20.94 2.50
N PRO A 67 -9.36 -20.59 3.76
CA PRO A 67 -8.03 -20.17 4.16
C PRO A 67 -6.97 -21.24 3.85
N PRO A 68 -5.77 -20.84 3.43
CA PRO A 68 -4.66 -21.78 3.28
C PRO A 68 -4.29 -22.39 4.64
N PRO A 69 -3.55 -23.51 4.65
CA PRO A 69 -3.00 -24.09 5.87
C PRO A 69 -2.25 -23.04 6.69
N LEU A 70 -2.25 -23.18 8.02
CA LEU A 70 -1.46 -22.30 8.87
C LEU A 70 0.01 -22.40 8.48
N ALA A 71 0.68 -21.26 8.30
CA ALA A 71 2.10 -21.24 8.05
C ALA A 71 2.82 -21.95 9.21
N SER A 72 3.57 -23.00 8.91
CA SER A 72 4.52 -23.57 9.86
C SER A 72 5.59 -22.53 10.15
N LEU A 73 5.92 -22.31 11.43
CA LEU A 73 7.04 -21.46 11.84
C LEU A 73 8.27 -21.76 10.96
N PRO A 74 8.92 -20.77 10.35
CA PRO A 74 10.18 -21.01 9.67
C PRO A 74 11.17 -21.53 10.73
N SER A 75 11.60 -22.77 10.57
CA SER A 75 12.82 -23.25 11.22
C SER A 75 13.97 -22.40 10.70
N GLN A 76 14.88 -21.98 11.59
CA GLN A 76 16.12 -21.32 11.22
C GLN A 76 16.96 -22.28 10.36
N SER A 77 16.68 -22.35 9.06
CA SER A 77 17.40 -23.17 8.09
C SER A 77 18.02 -22.22 7.07
N SER A 78 19.34 -22.30 6.99
CA SER A 78 20.26 -21.52 6.17
C SER A 78 19.77 -21.30 4.73
N VAL A 79 19.41 -20.06 4.40
CA VAL A 79 19.24 -19.63 3.00
C VAL A 79 20.61 -19.21 2.46
N THR A 80 21.15 -19.97 1.52
CA THR A 80 22.29 -19.56 0.72
C THR A 80 21.85 -18.44 -0.23
N PRO A 81 22.51 -17.28 -0.28
CA PRO A 81 22.11 -16.20 -1.17
C PRO A 81 22.29 -16.59 -2.64
N ALA A 82 21.25 -16.41 -3.46
CA ALA A 82 21.39 -16.43 -4.91
C ALA A 82 22.25 -15.23 -5.35
N ALA A 83 23.21 -15.48 -6.24
CA ALA A 83 24.17 -14.49 -6.70
C ALA A 83 23.49 -13.30 -7.41
N PRO A 84 23.95 -12.04 -7.17
CA PRO A 84 23.44 -10.87 -7.87
C PRO A 84 23.72 -10.93 -9.38
N GLN A 85 22.72 -10.63 -10.20
CA GLN A 85 22.94 -10.35 -11.63
C GLN A 85 23.59 -8.97 -11.80
N PRO A 86 24.48 -8.80 -12.80
CA PRO A 86 25.28 -7.59 -12.96
C PRO A 86 24.44 -6.36 -13.33
N ALA A 87 24.67 -5.27 -12.60
CA ALA A 87 24.04 -3.98 -12.81
C ALA A 87 24.46 -3.35 -14.16
N THR A 88 23.48 -2.94 -14.96
CA THR A 88 23.68 -2.08 -16.12
C THR A 88 23.98 -0.64 -15.67
N LYS A 89 25.12 -0.11 -16.12
CA LYS A 89 25.59 1.25 -15.80
C LYS A 89 24.65 2.30 -16.41
N THR A 90 24.15 3.23 -15.59
CA THR A 90 23.58 4.49 -16.05
C THR A 90 24.29 5.67 -15.37
N VAL A 91 24.61 6.68 -16.18
CA VAL A 91 25.40 7.87 -15.82
C VAL A 91 24.52 8.87 -15.02
N PRO A 92 25.02 9.51 -13.95
CA PRO A 92 24.21 10.38 -13.11
C PRO A 92 23.98 11.76 -13.74
N LYS A 93 22.75 12.27 -13.68
CA LYS A 93 22.46 13.71 -13.77
C LYS A 93 22.10 14.25 -12.40
N LYS A 94 22.73 15.37 -12.04
CA LYS A 94 22.47 16.18 -10.83
C LYS A 94 21.04 16.71 -10.86
N VAL A 95 20.33 16.65 -9.73
CA VAL A 95 19.12 17.45 -9.49
C VAL A 95 19.31 18.22 -8.20
N ALA A 96 19.06 19.53 -8.29
CA ALA A 96 19.15 20.50 -7.22
C ALA A 96 17.92 20.43 -6.29
N GLY A 97 18.06 20.98 -5.08
CA GLY A 97 17.10 20.90 -3.97
C GLY A 97 15.68 21.39 -4.30
N ASP A 98 14.74 20.88 -3.52
CA ASP A 98 13.30 20.82 -3.80
C ASP A 98 12.50 21.91 -3.05
N PRO A 99 11.95 22.92 -3.75
CA PRO A 99 10.96 23.86 -3.21
C PRO A 99 9.49 23.50 -3.56
N TYR A 100 9.19 22.27 -4.00
CA TYR A 100 7.92 21.94 -4.68
C TYR A 100 6.84 21.25 -3.86
N VAL A 101 7.06 20.95 -2.58
CA VAL A 101 6.00 20.41 -1.69
C VAL A 101 4.87 21.42 -1.45
N ASN A 102 5.18 22.73 -1.44
CA ASN A 102 4.18 23.78 -1.23
C ASN A 102 3.29 24.03 -2.46
N THR A 103 3.75 23.67 -3.66
CA THR A 103 2.99 23.86 -4.91
C THR A 103 1.90 22.81 -5.09
N VAL A 104 2.13 21.58 -4.61
CA VAL A 104 1.14 20.49 -4.66
C VAL A 104 -0.06 20.78 -3.76
N LEU A 105 0.17 21.35 -2.56
CA LEU A 105 -0.90 21.85 -1.68
C LEU A 105 -1.68 23.02 -2.29
N ALA A 106 -1.03 23.84 -3.14
CA ALA A 106 -1.69 24.95 -3.82
C ALA A 106 -2.61 24.48 -4.95
N ILE A 107 -2.25 23.43 -5.69
CA ILE A 107 -3.10 22.84 -6.74
C ILE A 107 -4.30 22.10 -6.13
N ALA A 108 -4.12 21.42 -5.00
CA ALA A 108 -5.22 20.83 -4.23
C ALA A 108 -6.27 21.88 -3.79
N LYS A 109 -5.85 23.13 -3.51
CA LYS A 109 -6.76 24.26 -3.24
C LYS A 109 -7.45 24.83 -4.48
N VAL A 110 -6.94 24.58 -5.69
CA VAL A 110 -7.60 25.01 -6.94
C VAL A 110 -8.66 24.00 -7.39
N ALA A 111 -8.51 22.72 -7.03
CA ALA A 111 -9.56 21.72 -7.28
C ALA A 111 -10.83 21.92 -6.42
N SER A 112 -10.75 22.70 -5.33
CA SER A 112 -11.93 23.06 -4.51
C SER A 112 -12.85 24.14 -5.10
N SER A 113 -12.60 24.65 -6.32
CA SER A 113 -13.49 25.60 -7.00
C SER A 113 -14.31 25.03 -8.17
N ILE A 114 -14.36 23.70 -8.32
CA ILE A 114 -15.38 23.02 -9.15
C ILE A 114 -16.39 22.32 -8.23
N GLY A 115 -16.84 23.06 -7.21
CA GLY A 115 -17.99 22.70 -6.38
C GLY A 115 -19.23 23.46 -6.85
N SER A 116 -19.85 23.04 -7.95
CA SER A 116 -21.18 23.54 -8.38
C SER A 116 -21.80 22.60 -9.42
N ALA A 117 -22.16 21.39 -9.01
CA ALA A 117 -23.13 20.54 -9.73
C ALA A 117 -23.76 19.47 -8.82
N VAL A 118 -23.98 19.78 -7.54
CA VAL A 118 -24.73 18.89 -6.62
C VAL A 118 -25.84 19.71 -5.98
N HIS A 119 -26.95 19.87 -6.71
CA HIS A 119 -28.25 20.24 -6.15
C HIS A 119 -29.37 19.83 -7.13
N ALA A 120 -29.80 18.58 -7.02
CA ALA A 120 -31.12 18.04 -7.35
C ALA A 120 -30.96 16.53 -7.15
N ILE A 121 -31.63 15.87 -6.20
CA ILE A 121 -33.05 15.54 -6.31
C ILE A 121 -33.58 15.32 -4.88
N GLN A 122 -34.58 16.10 -4.49
CA GLN A 122 -35.58 15.70 -3.51
C GLN A 122 -36.87 15.46 -4.28
N ASN A 123 -37.42 14.24 -4.21
CA ASN A 123 -38.85 13.95 -4.02
C ASN A 123 -39.10 12.42 -4.14
N PRO A 124 -39.98 11.84 -3.31
CA PRO A 124 -40.31 10.41 -3.34
C PRO A 124 -41.28 10.05 -4.50
N PRO A 125 -41.30 8.79 -4.98
CA PRO A 125 -42.13 8.36 -6.10
C PRO A 125 -43.62 8.16 -5.71
N PRO A 126 -44.59 8.40 -6.60
CA PRO A 126 -45.98 8.00 -6.41
C PRO A 126 -46.22 6.52 -6.77
N ALA A 127 -47.25 5.93 -6.13
CA ALA A 127 -47.68 4.53 -6.22
C ALA A 127 -48.26 4.11 -7.60
N PRO A 128 -48.43 2.80 -7.87
CA PRO A 128 -48.37 2.24 -9.23
C PRO A 128 -49.71 2.24 -9.98
N SER A 129 -49.64 2.24 -11.31
CA SER A 129 -50.77 2.00 -12.21
C SER A 129 -50.56 0.73 -13.05
N LYS A 130 -51.69 0.03 -13.23
CA LYS A 130 -51.97 -1.34 -13.69
C LYS A 130 -51.14 -1.90 -14.88
N ALA A 131 -50.86 -3.21 -14.77
CA ALA A 131 -50.23 -4.06 -15.78
C ALA A 131 -51.18 -4.47 -16.92
N PRO A 132 -50.66 -4.63 -18.16
CA PRO A 132 -51.21 -5.55 -19.16
C PRO A 132 -50.50 -6.91 -19.14
N ALA A 133 -51.23 -7.94 -19.58
CA ALA A 133 -50.91 -9.36 -19.47
C ALA A 133 -49.63 -9.82 -20.20
N VAL A 134 -48.95 -10.80 -19.59
CA VAL A 134 -47.67 -11.41 -19.99
C VAL A 134 -47.89 -12.42 -21.13
N ALA A 135 -47.18 -12.23 -22.24
CA ALA A 135 -46.90 -13.30 -23.21
C ALA A 135 -45.69 -14.12 -22.71
N PRO A 136 -45.65 -15.45 -22.93
CA PRO A 136 -44.57 -16.29 -22.41
C PRO A 136 -43.22 -15.90 -23.01
N THR A 137 -42.26 -15.62 -22.13
CA THR A 137 -40.90 -15.19 -22.49
C THR A 137 -40.09 -16.39 -23.00
N PRO A 138 -39.35 -16.27 -24.12
CA PRO A 138 -38.41 -17.31 -24.54
C PRO A 138 -37.31 -17.52 -23.48
N PRO A 139 -36.72 -18.73 -23.39
CA PRO A 139 -35.74 -19.06 -22.37
C PRO A 139 -34.57 -18.08 -22.39
N ALA A 140 -34.18 -17.59 -21.20
CA ALA A 140 -33.12 -16.63 -21.05
C ALA A 140 -31.80 -17.16 -21.65
N PRO A 141 -31.05 -16.33 -22.40
CA PRO A 141 -29.75 -16.70 -22.93
C PRO A 141 -28.81 -17.11 -21.78
N LYS A 142 -28.02 -18.17 -21.98
CA LYS A 142 -26.98 -18.60 -21.01
C LYS A 142 -26.04 -17.42 -20.74
N ARG A 143 -25.98 -16.98 -19.49
CA ARG A 143 -25.12 -15.87 -19.03
C ARG A 143 -23.65 -16.26 -19.23
N PRO A 144 -22.78 -15.31 -19.66
CA PRO A 144 -21.34 -15.56 -19.70
C PRO A 144 -20.84 -15.94 -18.31
N VAL A 145 -20.15 -17.07 -18.20
CA VAL A 145 -19.50 -17.52 -16.97
C VAL A 145 -18.17 -16.79 -16.86
N VAL A 146 -18.14 -15.70 -16.11
CA VAL A 146 -16.90 -15.01 -15.76
C VAL A 146 -16.17 -15.87 -14.71
N PRO A 147 -14.89 -16.25 -14.92
CA PRO A 147 -14.12 -16.94 -13.90
C PRO A 147 -14.08 -16.09 -12.62
N PRO A 148 -14.39 -16.65 -11.44
CA PRO A 148 -14.30 -15.89 -10.21
C PRO A 148 -12.85 -15.45 -9.96
N PHE A 149 -12.71 -14.25 -9.39
CA PHE A 149 -11.47 -13.72 -8.87
C PHE A 149 -11.63 -13.61 -7.35
N ASP A 150 -10.87 -14.43 -6.61
CA ASP A 150 -10.84 -14.36 -5.15
C ASP A 150 -9.71 -13.42 -4.72
N ILE A 151 -9.87 -12.73 -3.59
CA ILE A 151 -8.80 -11.87 -3.05
C ILE A 151 -7.47 -12.62 -2.86
N GLN A 152 -7.52 -13.94 -2.63
CA GLN A 152 -6.34 -14.80 -2.55
C GLN A 152 -5.67 -15.10 -3.91
N ASP A 153 -6.19 -14.58 -5.03
CA ASP A 153 -5.53 -14.63 -6.35
C ASP A 153 -4.48 -13.52 -6.54
N ILE A 154 -4.50 -12.47 -5.71
CA ILE A 154 -3.59 -11.32 -5.80
C ILE A 154 -2.11 -11.75 -5.74
N PRO A 155 -1.66 -12.67 -4.84
CA PRO A 155 -0.28 -13.14 -4.84
C PRO A 155 0.17 -13.76 -6.17
N GLY A 156 -0.74 -14.45 -6.88
CA GLY A 156 -0.48 -15.00 -8.21
C GLY A 156 -0.26 -13.89 -9.25
N ALA A 157 -1.06 -12.83 -9.20
CA ALA A 157 -0.89 -11.65 -10.05
C ALA A 157 0.41 -10.90 -9.72
N MET A 158 0.74 -10.72 -8.43
CA MET A 158 1.97 -10.07 -7.98
C MET A 158 3.23 -10.75 -8.55
N ARG A 159 3.30 -12.08 -8.56
CA ARG A 159 4.43 -12.80 -9.18
C ARG A 159 4.57 -12.52 -10.67
N LYS A 160 3.45 -12.46 -11.42
CA LYS A 160 3.45 -12.12 -12.85
C LYS A 160 3.89 -10.68 -13.12
N LEU A 161 3.72 -9.79 -12.14
CA LEU A 161 4.20 -8.40 -12.15
C LEU A 161 5.68 -8.27 -11.68
N GLY A 162 6.35 -9.40 -11.40
CA GLY A 162 7.71 -9.43 -10.90
C GLY A 162 7.82 -8.97 -9.44
N MET A 163 6.77 -9.17 -8.64
CA MET A 163 6.71 -8.85 -7.21
C MET A 163 6.64 -10.11 -6.33
N PRO A 164 7.65 -11.01 -6.37
CA PRO A 164 7.62 -12.26 -5.62
C PRO A 164 7.69 -12.08 -4.10
N MET A 165 8.38 -11.05 -3.59
CA MET A 165 8.46 -10.80 -2.15
C MET A 165 7.13 -10.30 -1.60
N SER A 166 6.48 -9.38 -2.33
CA SER A 166 5.13 -8.89 -2.02
C SER A 166 4.13 -10.03 -1.98
N ALA A 167 4.17 -10.94 -2.98
CA ALA A 167 3.33 -12.12 -3.03
C ALA A 167 3.54 -13.03 -1.81
N THR A 168 4.81 -13.23 -1.42
CA THR A 168 5.17 -14.08 -0.27
C THR A 168 4.63 -13.52 1.04
N LEU A 169 4.75 -12.21 1.27
CA LEU A 169 4.21 -11.56 2.47
C LEU A 169 2.68 -11.61 2.51
N MET A 170 2.01 -11.42 1.38
CA MET A 170 0.56 -11.51 1.30
C MET A 170 0.05 -12.94 1.55
N GLU A 171 0.72 -13.96 1.01
CA GLU A 171 0.42 -15.36 1.31
C GLU A 171 0.66 -15.71 2.77
N ARG A 172 1.73 -15.17 3.37
CA ARG A 172 1.97 -15.27 4.80
C ARG A 172 0.81 -14.67 5.58
N TRP A 173 0.33 -13.49 5.20
CA TRP A 173 -0.82 -12.87 5.85
C TRP A 173 -2.06 -13.79 5.79
N PHE A 174 -2.44 -14.30 4.62
CA PHE A 174 -3.58 -15.22 4.45
C PHE A 174 -3.41 -16.55 5.22
N SER A 175 -2.17 -17.05 5.30
CA SER A 175 -1.84 -18.26 6.06
C SER A 175 -1.64 -18.02 7.56
N GLY A 176 -1.69 -16.76 8.01
CA GLY A 176 -1.59 -16.39 9.42
C GLY A 176 -2.78 -16.85 10.27
N GLN A 177 -2.51 -17.06 11.56
CA GLN A 177 -3.56 -17.09 12.58
C GLN A 177 -4.19 -15.70 12.71
N LEU A 178 -5.40 -15.58 13.26
CA LEU A 178 -6.03 -14.28 13.47
C LEU A 178 -5.17 -13.38 14.36
N ASN A 179 -4.70 -12.27 13.82
CA ASN A 179 -3.95 -11.24 14.54
C ASN A 179 -4.21 -9.88 13.89
N TYR A 180 -4.60 -8.88 14.67
CA TYR A 180 -4.77 -7.50 14.22
C TYR A 180 -4.86 -6.56 15.40
N SER A 181 -4.54 -5.27 15.21
CA SER A 181 -4.71 -4.23 16.23
C SER A 181 -6.06 -3.54 16.13
N LEU A 182 -6.61 -3.09 17.26
CA LEU A 182 -7.92 -2.40 17.32
C LEU A 182 -7.81 -0.89 17.06
N SER A 183 -6.62 -0.32 17.23
CA SER A 183 -6.36 1.10 17.04
C SER A 183 -4.93 1.33 16.54
N ASP A 184 -4.67 2.51 15.98
CA ASP A 184 -3.30 2.90 15.58
C ASP A 184 -2.33 2.93 16.78
N ALA A 185 -2.84 3.16 18.00
CA ALA A 185 -2.04 3.12 19.21
C ALA A 185 -1.63 1.68 19.54
N ASP A 186 -2.57 0.74 19.45
CA ASP A 186 -2.30 -0.68 19.62
C ASP A 186 -1.37 -1.20 18.52
N GLU A 187 -1.55 -0.77 17.28
CA GLU A 187 -0.67 -1.13 16.17
C GLU A 187 0.75 -0.67 16.43
N ARG A 188 0.96 0.61 16.78
CA ARG A 188 2.30 1.12 17.15
C ARG A 188 2.92 0.40 18.35
N ALA A 189 2.09 -0.06 19.29
CA ALA A 189 2.52 -0.80 20.46
C ALA A 189 2.58 -2.33 20.23
N GLU A 190 2.30 -2.79 19.01
CA GLU A 190 2.29 -4.20 18.62
C GLU A 190 1.35 -5.04 19.50
N ILE A 191 0.18 -4.48 19.82
CA ILE A 191 -0.86 -5.09 20.63
C ILE A 191 -1.99 -5.63 19.74
N ASN A 192 -2.35 -6.89 19.95
CA ASN A 192 -3.36 -7.59 19.18
C ASN A 192 -4.79 -7.35 19.69
N GLN A 193 -5.76 -7.96 19.02
CA GLN A 193 -7.19 -7.80 19.27
C GLN A 193 -7.65 -8.30 20.65
N SER A 194 -6.78 -9.02 21.36
CA SER A 194 -7.01 -9.53 22.71
C SER A 194 -6.29 -8.72 23.79
N GLY A 195 -5.61 -7.61 23.42
CA GLY A 195 -4.88 -6.76 24.36
C GLY A 195 -3.51 -7.31 24.76
N PHE A 196 -2.97 -8.30 24.03
CA PHE A 196 -1.65 -8.87 24.28
C PHE A 196 -0.65 -8.44 23.19
N PRO A 197 0.65 -8.39 23.50
CA PRO A 197 1.68 -8.23 22.47
C PRO A 197 1.55 -9.26 21.36
N TYR A 198 1.95 -8.88 20.15
CA TYR A 198 1.98 -9.77 19.01
C TYR A 198 2.80 -11.01 19.36
N PRO A 199 2.25 -12.23 19.16
CA PRO A 199 2.96 -13.44 19.52
C PRO A 199 4.19 -13.63 18.63
N PRO A 200 5.20 -14.43 19.04
CA PRO A 200 6.44 -14.59 18.29
C PRO A 200 6.26 -15.07 16.83
N ASN A 201 5.18 -15.80 16.53
CA ASN A 201 4.86 -16.23 15.17
C ASN A 201 4.29 -15.10 14.27
N MET A 202 3.98 -13.94 14.85
CA MET A 202 3.61 -12.70 14.16
C MET A 202 4.77 -11.70 14.07
N VAL A 203 5.99 -12.18 14.24
CA VAL A 203 7.22 -11.43 13.98
C VAL A 203 8.01 -12.18 12.90
N ASP A 204 8.07 -11.60 11.71
CA ASP A 204 8.87 -12.11 10.60
C ASP A 204 10.27 -11.49 10.65
N THR A 205 11.29 -12.34 10.80
CA THR A 205 12.71 -11.95 10.83
C THR A 205 13.51 -12.57 9.68
N ALA A 206 12.84 -13.26 8.75
CA ALA A 206 13.48 -14.15 7.78
C ALA A 206 13.13 -13.82 6.32
N THR A 207 12.00 -13.18 6.07
CA THR A 207 11.55 -12.92 4.69
C THR A 207 12.27 -11.73 4.06
N ILE A 208 12.32 -10.59 4.76
CA ILE A 208 12.92 -9.35 4.23
C ILE A 208 14.35 -9.20 4.75
N MET A 209 15.33 -9.38 3.87
CA MET A 209 16.75 -9.20 4.23
C MET A 209 17.27 -7.85 3.74
N MET A 210 18.18 -7.23 4.50
CA MET A 210 18.89 -5.99 4.15
C MET A 210 19.59 -6.10 2.81
N ALA A 211 20.17 -7.26 2.48
CA ALA A 211 20.78 -7.48 1.17
C ALA A 211 19.79 -7.28 0.00
N TRP A 212 18.55 -7.74 0.17
CA TRP A 212 17.48 -7.54 -0.80
C TRP A 212 17.01 -6.07 -0.82
N VAL A 213 16.76 -5.48 0.36
CA VAL A 213 16.31 -4.07 0.48
C VAL A 213 17.33 -3.12 -0.15
N LEU A 214 18.62 -3.30 0.11
CA LEU A 214 19.70 -2.46 -0.41
C LEU A 214 19.97 -2.67 -1.91
N GLY A 215 19.37 -3.70 -2.52
CA GLY A 215 19.33 -3.86 -3.98
C GLY A 215 18.52 -2.76 -4.68
N PHE A 216 17.63 -2.07 -3.96
CA PHE A 216 16.84 -0.97 -4.49
C PHE A 216 17.55 0.37 -4.25
N ARG A 217 17.90 1.07 -5.33
CA ARG A 217 18.66 2.33 -5.29
C ARG A 217 18.12 3.35 -4.28
N ARG A 218 16.80 3.51 -4.20
CA ARG A 218 16.17 4.47 -3.26
C ARG A 218 16.39 4.10 -1.80
N ALA A 219 16.27 2.81 -1.46
CA ALA A 219 16.50 2.32 -0.12
C ALA A 219 18.00 2.41 0.20
N LYS A 220 18.86 2.07 -0.77
CA LYS A 220 20.30 2.26 -0.62
C LYS A 220 20.67 3.72 -0.33
N ASN A 221 20.11 4.67 -1.06
CA ASN A 221 20.38 6.10 -0.84
C ASN A 221 19.94 6.55 0.56
N ALA A 222 18.76 6.14 1.02
CA ALA A 222 18.28 6.44 2.37
C ALA A 222 19.17 5.79 3.45
N PHE A 223 19.57 4.53 3.25
CA PHE A 223 20.52 3.84 4.12
C PHE A 223 21.86 4.59 4.20
N ASP A 224 22.47 4.90 3.05
CA ASP A 224 23.73 5.63 2.97
C ASP A 224 23.61 6.96 3.73
N THR A 225 22.50 7.68 3.55
CA THR A 225 22.20 8.96 4.21
C THR A 225 22.08 8.81 5.72
N LEU A 226 21.33 7.81 6.22
CA LEU A 226 21.21 7.55 7.66
C LEU A 226 22.56 7.21 8.30
N THR A 227 23.45 6.54 7.58
CA THR A 227 24.79 6.21 8.09
C THR A 227 25.77 7.39 8.12
N GLU A 228 25.39 8.55 7.60
CA GLU A 228 26.17 9.77 7.76
C GLU A 228 26.07 10.31 9.20
N SER A 229 27.20 10.65 9.82
CA SER A 229 27.29 11.11 11.23
C SER A 229 26.27 12.20 11.55
N LEU A 230 26.06 13.16 10.63
CA LEU A 230 25.14 14.27 10.82
C LEU A 230 23.69 13.84 11.01
N MET A 231 23.26 12.77 10.33
CA MET A 231 21.90 12.25 10.46
C MET A 231 21.70 11.50 11.77
N LEU A 232 22.74 10.88 12.32
CA LEU A 232 22.70 10.22 13.63
C LEU A 232 22.81 11.21 14.80
N GLU A 233 23.26 12.44 14.55
CA GLU A 233 23.57 13.44 15.59
C GLU A 233 22.59 14.62 15.63
N THR A 234 21.40 14.49 15.02
CA THR A 234 20.38 15.54 15.10
C THR A 234 20.05 15.88 16.57
N PRO A 235 19.63 17.12 16.89
CA PRO A 235 19.28 17.50 18.27
C PRO A 235 18.26 16.54 18.91
N ARG A 236 17.28 16.06 18.12
CA ARG A 236 16.30 15.06 18.54
C ARG A 236 16.97 13.72 18.86
N ALA A 237 17.81 13.20 17.97
CA ALA A 237 18.54 11.96 18.19
C ALA A 237 19.40 12.03 19.45
N ARG A 238 20.11 13.15 19.67
CA ARG A 238 20.91 13.39 20.88
C ARG A 238 20.05 13.38 22.14
N GLY A 239 18.88 14.03 22.12
CA GLY A 239 17.94 13.99 23.25
C GLY A 239 17.44 12.58 23.56
N ILE A 240 17.13 11.77 22.53
CA ILE A 240 16.74 10.37 22.72
C ILE A 240 17.91 9.56 23.29
N LEU A 241 19.13 9.72 22.77
CA LEU A 241 20.32 9.05 23.28
C LEU A 241 20.54 9.32 24.77
N VAL A 242 20.39 10.57 25.23
CA VAL A 242 20.47 10.92 26.66
C VAL A 242 19.46 10.10 27.45
N ASN A 243 18.18 10.17 27.07
CA ASN A 243 17.11 9.46 27.77
C ASN A 243 17.36 7.94 27.85
N LYS A 244 17.84 7.32 26.76
CA LYS A 244 18.10 5.87 26.70
C LYS A 244 19.36 5.45 27.45
N LEU A 245 20.38 6.32 27.54
CA LEU A 245 21.68 6.00 28.13
C LEU A 245 21.83 6.43 29.61
N THR A 246 21.08 7.43 30.08
CA THR A 246 21.10 7.88 31.49
C THR A 246 20.89 6.75 32.50
N PRO A 247 19.99 5.75 32.28
CA PRO A 247 19.84 4.62 33.21
C PRO A 247 21.12 3.80 33.40
N TYR A 248 22.05 3.86 32.44
CA TYR A 248 23.28 3.09 32.42
C TYR A 248 24.51 3.92 32.82
N LYS A 249 24.35 5.18 33.26
CA LYS A 249 25.46 6.13 33.49
C LYS A 249 26.53 5.68 34.50
N THR A 250 26.21 4.72 35.37
CA THR A 250 27.13 4.16 36.37
C THR A 250 27.91 2.93 35.85
N ARG A 251 27.62 2.46 34.63
CA ARG A 251 28.35 1.38 33.99
C ARG A 251 29.66 1.88 33.39
N GLN A 252 30.53 0.97 32.95
CA GLN A 252 31.69 1.29 32.11
C GLN A 252 31.32 1.28 30.63
N SER A 253 30.52 0.29 30.22
CA SER A 253 30.00 0.13 28.87
C SER A 253 28.70 -0.68 28.88
N ILE A 254 27.99 -0.64 27.76
CA ILE A 254 26.85 -1.51 27.46
C ILE A 254 26.93 -2.02 26.03
N GLN A 255 26.40 -3.22 25.83
CA GLN A 255 26.07 -3.77 24.52
C GLN A 255 24.57 -4.07 24.51
N PRO A 256 23.72 -3.15 24.00
CA PRO A 256 22.28 -3.25 24.20
C PRO A 256 21.64 -4.55 23.69
N TRP A 257 22.21 -5.19 22.66
CA TRP A 257 21.75 -6.52 22.23
C TRP A 257 21.84 -7.58 23.34
N LEU A 258 22.89 -7.54 24.17
CA LEU A 258 23.05 -8.43 25.32
C LEU A 258 22.11 -8.04 26.47
N GLU A 259 21.91 -6.74 26.71
CA GLU A 259 20.94 -6.23 27.71
C GLU A 259 19.50 -6.70 27.38
N CYS A 260 19.16 -6.72 26.09
CA CYS A 260 17.91 -7.25 25.58
C CYS A 260 17.87 -8.79 25.50
N LYS A 261 18.94 -9.51 25.88
CA LYS A 261 19.05 -10.97 25.81
C LYS A 261 18.78 -11.54 24.41
N GLY A 262 19.13 -10.79 23.37
CA GLY A 262 18.86 -11.17 21.99
C GLY A 262 17.40 -11.00 21.55
N ASP A 263 16.58 -10.28 22.30
CA ASP A 263 15.22 -9.91 21.89
C ASP A 263 15.26 -8.68 20.98
N LEU A 264 14.82 -8.84 19.73
CA LEU A 264 14.84 -7.79 18.73
C LEU A 264 13.78 -6.70 18.96
N GLN A 265 12.61 -7.07 19.49
CA GLN A 265 11.54 -6.11 19.79
C GLN A 265 11.98 -5.20 20.93
N ARG A 266 12.52 -5.79 22.02
CA ARG A 266 13.11 -5.02 23.12
C ARG A 266 14.28 -4.16 22.66
N PHE A 267 15.14 -4.70 21.80
CA PHE A 267 16.28 -3.94 21.26
C PHE A 267 15.83 -2.72 20.45
N HIS A 268 14.74 -2.85 19.69
CA HIS A 268 14.09 -1.73 19.00
C HIS A 268 13.49 -0.73 20.00
N GLU A 269 12.60 -1.18 20.88
CA GLU A 269 11.85 -0.32 21.80
C GLU A 269 12.78 0.43 22.80
N GLU A 270 13.76 -0.28 23.35
CA GLU A 270 14.63 0.25 24.41
C GLU A 270 15.76 1.11 23.87
N PHE A 271 16.27 0.86 22.65
CA PHE A 271 17.53 1.47 22.18
C PHE A 271 17.48 2.12 20.79
N GLN A 272 16.33 2.14 20.12
CA GLN A 272 16.17 2.92 18.88
C GLN A 272 16.24 4.41 19.20
N PHE A 273 16.98 5.16 18.39
CA PHE A 273 17.19 6.59 18.63
C PHE A 273 17.09 7.47 17.39
N GLN A 274 17.18 6.87 16.19
CA GLN A 274 17.01 7.59 14.94
C GLN A 274 16.34 6.72 13.87
N LEU A 275 15.67 7.36 12.92
CA LEU A 275 15.13 6.71 11.73
C LEU A 275 15.30 7.61 10.50
N ILE A 276 15.17 7.01 9.32
CA ILE A 276 14.94 7.74 8.08
C ILE A 276 13.83 7.06 7.30
N ASP A 277 12.95 7.87 6.72
CA ASP A 277 11.85 7.38 5.91
C ASP A 277 12.35 7.03 4.51
N VAL A 278 11.84 5.92 3.98
CA VAL A 278 12.04 5.49 2.60
C VAL A 278 10.72 5.61 1.87
N ASN A 279 10.60 6.68 1.09
CA ASN A 279 9.43 7.03 0.26
C ASN A 279 8.12 7.37 1.01
N ALA A 280 7.14 7.77 0.21
CA ALA A 280 5.72 7.90 0.54
C ALA A 280 4.98 6.55 0.35
N SER A 281 3.85 6.36 1.05
CA SER A 281 2.98 5.16 1.09
C SER A 281 2.47 4.73 -0.29
N TRP A 282 1.86 3.54 -0.43
CA TRP A 282 1.29 3.05 -1.70
C TRP A 282 0.34 4.08 -2.35
N SER A 283 -0.54 4.69 -1.57
CA SER A 283 -1.47 5.74 -2.01
C SER A 283 -0.76 7.05 -2.37
N GLU A 284 0.27 7.44 -1.61
CA GLU A 284 1.05 8.63 -1.95
C GLU A 284 1.93 8.39 -3.18
N ARG A 285 2.39 7.16 -3.43
CA ARG A 285 3.04 6.79 -4.68
C ARG A 285 2.08 6.80 -5.84
N ILE A 286 0.84 6.33 -5.67
CA ILE A 286 -0.19 6.51 -6.71
C ILE A 286 -0.40 8.01 -6.97
N ALA A 287 -0.52 8.84 -5.93
CA ALA A 287 -0.71 10.28 -6.09
C ALA A 287 0.51 11.00 -6.74
N VAL A 288 1.73 10.65 -6.31
CA VAL A 288 2.98 11.14 -6.91
C VAL A 288 3.12 10.64 -8.35
N GLN A 289 2.80 9.39 -8.63
CA GLN A 289 2.87 8.79 -9.96
C GLN A 289 1.80 9.34 -10.92
N MET A 290 0.66 9.79 -10.40
CA MET A 290 -0.35 10.54 -11.13
C MET A 290 0.09 11.98 -11.45
N TYR A 291 0.95 12.58 -10.62
CA TYR A 291 1.58 13.87 -10.91
C TYR A 291 2.80 13.71 -11.85
N GLU A 292 3.56 12.63 -11.68
CA GLU A 292 4.74 12.24 -12.47
C GLU A 292 4.37 11.46 -13.76
N GLU A 293 3.35 11.89 -14.51
CA GLU A 293 3.14 11.41 -15.90
C GLU A 293 4.36 11.71 -16.83
N MET A 294 5.49 12.23 -16.31
CA MET A 294 6.67 12.67 -17.07
C MET A 294 8.05 12.12 -16.60
N SER A 295 8.18 11.18 -15.64
CA SER A 295 9.52 10.77 -15.15
C SER A 295 9.81 9.27 -14.93
N ASN A 296 9.21 8.38 -15.73
CA ASN A 296 9.78 7.04 -16.00
C ASN A 296 9.85 6.06 -14.80
N ASN A 297 9.02 6.24 -13.77
CA ASN A 297 8.84 5.24 -12.71
C ASN A 297 7.64 4.36 -13.07
N GLY A 298 7.92 3.12 -13.46
CA GLY A 298 6.93 2.11 -13.87
C GLY A 298 5.97 1.63 -12.77
N VAL A 299 5.25 0.54 -13.03
CA VAL A 299 4.40 -0.18 -12.06
C VAL A 299 5.17 -0.37 -10.74
N PRO A 300 4.54 -0.20 -9.55
CA PRO A 300 5.19 -0.40 -8.27
C PRO A 300 6.05 -1.67 -8.27
N ASP A 301 7.31 -1.51 -7.88
CA ASP A 301 8.23 -2.63 -7.80
C ASP A 301 8.00 -3.45 -6.52
N ASP A 302 8.68 -4.59 -6.43
CA ASP A 302 8.50 -5.55 -5.35
C ASP A 302 8.75 -4.95 -3.95
N LEU A 303 9.68 -4.00 -3.82
CA LEU A 303 9.90 -3.30 -2.55
C LEU A 303 8.67 -2.47 -2.13
N THR A 304 7.94 -1.92 -3.09
CA THR A 304 6.73 -1.13 -2.82
C THR A 304 5.55 -2.01 -2.42
N GLY A 305 5.36 -3.14 -3.11
CA GLY A 305 4.29 -4.08 -2.76
C GLY A 305 4.56 -4.83 -1.45
N ALA A 306 5.83 -4.97 -1.05
CA ALA A 306 6.23 -5.64 0.17
C ALA A 306 6.15 -4.75 1.41
N LEU A 307 6.63 -3.50 1.31
CA LEU A 307 6.85 -2.62 2.47
C LEU A 307 6.18 -1.23 2.34
N GLY A 308 5.52 -0.92 1.22
CA GLY A 308 4.90 0.39 1.02
C GLY A 308 5.87 1.57 1.26
N ALA A 309 5.51 2.43 2.23
CA ALA A 309 6.45 3.33 2.88
C ALA A 309 6.96 2.68 4.16
N PHE A 310 8.27 2.65 4.32
CA PHE A 310 8.92 2.03 5.46
C PHE A 310 10.11 2.88 5.91
N ASN A 311 10.66 2.54 7.08
CA ASN A 311 11.80 3.27 7.63
C ASN A 311 13.00 2.35 7.82
N PHE A 312 14.19 2.92 7.68
CA PHE A 312 15.36 2.36 8.36
C PHE A 312 15.43 2.91 9.77
N TYR A 313 15.75 2.06 10.72
CA TYR A 313 15.94 2.41 12.12
C TYR A 313 17.39 2.25 12.52
N ALA A 314 17.88 3.18 13.34
CA ALA A 314 19.17 3.10 14.00
C ALA A 314 18.98 2.85 15.50
N THR A 315 19.63 1.81 16.02
CA THR A 315 19.72 1.52 17.46
C THR A 315 21.16 1.60 17.95
N ILE A 316 21.32 1.86 19.24
CA ILE A 316 22.63 1.82 19.91
C ILE A 316 23.12 0.37 19.90
N ALA A 317 24.31 0.11 19.36
CA ALA A 317 24.93 -1.22 19.40
C ALA A 317 26.02 -1.32 20.46
N GLU A 318 26.79 -0.25 20.67
CA GLU A 318 27.79 -0.17 21.73
C GLU A 318 27.89 1.26 22.26
N ALA A 319 27.94 1.40 23.58
CA ALA A 319 28.20 2.68 24.24
C ALA A 319 29.14 2.50 25.45
N THR A 320 29.98 3.50 25.69
CA THR A 320 30.89 3.59 26.84
C THR A 320 30.59 4.84 27.65
N PHE A 321 30.88 4.80 28.95
CA PHE A 321 30.53 5.88 29.89
C PHE A 321 31.78 6.43 30.57
N ASN A 322 31.92 7.76 30.58
CA ASN A 322 32.90 8.47 31.38
C ASN A 322 32.20 9.12 32.57
N GLN A 323 32.32 8.47 33.73
CA GLN A 323 31.63 8.90 34.95
C GLN A 323 32.19 10.21 35.52
N GLN A 324 33.49 10.49 35.32
CA GLN A 324 34.11 11.73 35.78
C GLN A 324 33.65 12.92 34.95
N ALA A 325 33.54 12.74 33.63
CA ALA A 325 33.08 13.78 32.72
C ALA A 325 31.54 13.89 32.65
N GLY A 326 30.81 12.90 33.18
CA GLY A 326 29.36 12.83 33.03
C GLY A 326 28.91 12.65 31.58
N THR A 327 29.64 11.85 30.80
CA THR A 327 29.37 11.66 29.37
C THR A 327 29.18 10.19 28.98
N ALA A 328 28.44 9.96 27.90
CA ALA A 328 28.42 8.70 27.18
C ALA A 328 28.86 8.88 25.73
N THR A 329 29.50 7.85 25.20
CA THR A 329 30.01 7.80 23.84
C THR A 329 29.47 6.56 23.13
N VAL A 330 28.71 6.75 22.06
CA VAL A 330 28.24 5.68 21.17
C VAL A 330 29.27 5.45 20.08
N THR A 331 29.77 4.22 19.95
CA THR A 331 30.81 3.84 18.99
C THR A 331 30.29 3.00 17.83
N ARG A 332 29.24 2.22 18.07
CA ARG A 332 28.58 1.38 17.07
C ARG A 332 27.08 1.54 17.12
N VAL A 333 26.46 1.46 15.95
CA VAL A 333 25.00 1.42 15.76
C VAL A 333 24.61 0.18 14.97
N ALA A 334 23.36 -0.25 15.10
CA ALA A 334 22.77 -1.26 14.21
C ALA A 334 21.67 -0.62 13.38
N ILE A 335 21.69 -0.88 12.07
CA ILE A 335 20.69 -0.38 11.12
C ILE A 335 19.89 -1.56 10.56
N TYR A 336 18.57 -1.40 10.51
CA TYR A 336 17.64 -2.43 10.02
C TYR A 336 16.32 -1.80 9.56
N VAL A 337 15.51 -2.59 8.85
CA VAL A 337 14.12 -2.26 8.53
C VAL A 337 13.20 -2.86 9.59
N LYS A 338 12.19 -2.09 9.99
CA LYS A 338 11.01 -2.58 10.69
C LYS A 338 9.77 -2.06 9.96
N ASP A 339 8.77 -2.91 9.75
CA ASP A 339 7.53 -2.50 9.11
C ASP A 339 6.32 -3.29 9.63
N HIS A 340 5.13 -2.71 9.53
CA HIS A 340 3.87 -3.33 9.94
C HIS A 340 3.15 -3.82 8.69
N TYR A 341 3.06 -5.14 8.49
CA TYR A 341 2.29 -5.69 7.39
C TYR A 341 0.83 -5.86 7.81
N THR A 342 0.02 -4.85 7.49
CA THR A 342 -1.34 -4.69 8.01
C THR A 342 -2.27 -4.09 6.95
N PHE A 343 -3.56 -4.37 7.10
CA PHE A 343 -4.63 -3.78 6.28
C PHE A 343 -5.59 -2.98 7.18
N SER A 344 -5.07 -2.34 8.22
CA SER A 344 -5.90 -1.58 9.17
C SER A 344 -6.56 -0.40 8.46
N PRO A 345 -7.86 -0.16 8.69
CA PRO A 345 -8.47 1.09 8.27
C PRO A 345 -7.94 2.22 9.16
N THR A 346 -7.66 3.38 8.57
CA THR A 346 -7.40 4.58 9.37
C THR A 346 -8.76 5.14 9.85
N PRO A 347 -8.99 5.31 11.17
CA PRO A 347 -10.25 5.82 11.68
C PRO A 347 -10.61 7.18 11.05
N GLY A 348 -11.85 7.32 10.58
CA GLY A 348 -12.33 8.54 9.93
C GLY A 348 -11.94 8.69 8.46
N ASN A 349 -11.14 7.77 7.91
CA ASN A 349 -10.77 7.76 6.49
C ASN A 349 -11.47 6.64 5.73
N VAL A 350 -11.71 6.87 4.44
CA VAL A 350 -12.09 5.83 3.48
C VAL A 350 -10.98 4.78 3.39
N SER A 351 -11.37 3.51 3.26
CA SER A 351 -10.39 2.42 3.20
C SER A 351 -9.48 2.57 1.99
N GLN A 352 -8.17 2.38 2.20
CA GLN A 352 -7.15 2.55 1.16
C GLN A 352 -7.46 1.68 -0.06
N TYR A 353 -7.51 2.32 -1.23
CA TYR A 353 -7.63 1.67 -2.53
C TYR A 353 -6.29 1.10 -2.98
N LEU A 354 -6.26 -0.19 -3.31
CA LEU A 354 -5.07 -0.95 -3.68
C LEU A 354 -4.99 -1.26 -5.19
N GLY A 355 -5.99 -0.87 -5.97
CA GLY A 355 -6.07 -1.14 -7.40
C GLY A 355 -7.29 -1.96 -7.80
N HIS A 356 -7.54 -2.02 -9.10
CA HIS A 356 -8.37 -3.05 -9.69
C HIS A 356 -7.46 -4.19 -10.14
N TRP A 357 -7.73 -5.41 -9.70
CA TRP A 357 -6.87 -6.58 -9.90
C TRP A 357 -7.57 -7.64 -10.74
N ASN A 358 -6.80 -8.34 -11.57
CA ASN A 358 -7.21 -9.62 -12.14
C ASN A 358 -6.09 -10.65 -11.90
N LYS A 359 -6.22 -11.85 -12.47
CA LYS A 359 -5.25 -12.95 -12.27
C LYS A 359 -3.83 -12.67 -12.78
N SER A 360 -3.60 -11.58 -13.51
CA SER A 360 -2.32 -11.32 -14.20
C SER A 360 -1.84 -9.87 -14.11
N HIS A 361 -2.72 -8.91 -13.82
CA HIS A 361 -2.48 -7.49 -13.94
C HIS A 361 -3.17 -6.72 -12.81
N VAL A 362 -2.64 -5.54 -12.55
CA VAL A 362 -3.29 -4.47 -11.78
C VAL A 362 -3.57 -3.27 -12.69
N ALA A 363 -4.68 -2.59 -12.44
CA ALA A 363 -5.05 -1.33 -13.07
C ALA A 363 -5.42 -0.30 -12.01
N ILE A 364 -4.98 0.95 -12.19
CA ILE A 364 -5.24 2.05 -11.27
C ILE A 364 -6.16 3.05 -11.95
N GLN A 365 -7.29 3.36 -11.31
CA GLN A 365 -8.18 4.41 -11.75
C GLN A 365 -7.73 5.75 -11.17
N HIS A 366 -7.49 6.75 -12.02
CA HIS A 366 -7.06 8.07 -11.58
C HIS A 366 -8.05 8.71 -10.59
N LEU A 367 -9.34 8.56 -10.85
CA LEU A 367 -10.37 9.20 -10.03
C LEU A 367 -10.39 8.66 -8.59
N HIS A 368 -10.16 7.36 -8.38
CA HIS A 368 -10.10 6.77 -7.03
C HIS A 368 -8.98 7.38 -6.20
N ALA A 369 -7.81 7.56 -6.79
CA ALA A 369 -6.69 8.13 -6.07
C ALA A 369 -6.89 9.63 -5.75
N ALA A 370 -7.52 10.39 -6.64
CA ALA A 370 -7.94 11.76 -6.35
C ALA A 370 -9.00 11.82 -5.25
N ALA A 371 -9.99 10.92 -5.28
CA ALA A 371 -11.03 10.81 -4.27
C ALA A 371 -10.46 10.44 -2.89
N MET A 372 -9.49 9.53 -2.83
CA MET A 372 -8.76 9.18 -1.60
C MET A 372 -8.09 10.40 -0.96
N ALA A 373 -7.50 11.30 -1.77
CA ALA A 373 -6.83 12.52 -1.26
C ALA A 373 -7.80 13.51 -0.59
N VAL A 374 -9.10 13.43 -0.89
CA VAL A 374 -10.16 14.25 -0.29
C VAL A 374 -11.11 13.44 0.60
N ASN A 375 -10.72 12.23 0.98
CA ASN A 375 -11.50 11.32 1.81
C ASN A 375 -12.90 10.98 1.26
N ALA A 376 -13.02 10.89 -0.07
CA ALA A 376 -14.25 10.52 -0.76
C ALA A 376 -14.17 9.07 -1.29
N GLN A 377 -15.27 8.33 -1.20
CA GLN A 377 -15.38 6.99 -1.76
C GLN A 377 -16.15 7.02 -3.08
N LEU A 378 -15.53 6.48 -4.13
CA LEU A 378 -16.18 6.24 -5.41
C LEU A 378 -16.78 4.84 -5.43
N SER A 379 -17.61 4.60 -6.43
CA SER A 379 -18.24 3.29 -6.59
C SER A 379 -17.20 2.23 -6.95
N ASP A 380 -17.16 1.16 -6.17
CA ASP A 380 -16.28 0.00 -6.35
C ASP A 380 -17.00 -1.04 -7.22
N ALA A 381 -16.91 -0.92 -8.54
CA ALA A 381 -17.45 -1.91 -9.47
C ALA A 381 -16.34 -2.58 -10.27
N PRO A 382 -16.49 -3.88 -10.61
CA PRO A 382 -15.62 -4.51 -11.58
C PRO A 382 -15.63 -3.76 -12.92
N VAL A 383 -14.46 -3.64 -13.52
CA VAL A 383 -14.28 -2.97 -14.82
C VAL A 383 -13.65 -3.92 -15.81
N ARG A 384 -14.05 -3.81 -17.08
CA ARG A 384 -13.41 -4.54 -18.17
C ARG A 384 -12.48 -3.60 -18.92
N ILE A 385 -11.24 -4.00 -19.08
CA ILE A 385 -10.23 -3.26 -19.84
C ILE A 385 -9.85 -4.10 -21.07
N GLY A 386 -10.33 -3.70 -22.25
CA GLY A 386 -10.15 -4.46 -23.49
C GLY A 386 -11.22 -5.55 -23.70
N LYS A 387 -10.93 -6.55 -24.55
CA LYS A 387 -11.89 -7.59 -24.98
C LYS A 387 -11.66 -8.91 -24.25
N GLY A 388 -12.73 -9.64 -23.94
CA GLY A 388 -12.68 -10.98 -23.33
C GLY A 388 -12.96 -11.00 -21.82
N ALA A 389 -13.41 -12.16 -21.31
CA ALA A 389 -13.82 -12.32 -19.91
C ALA A 389 -12.65 -12.27 -18.91
N ASP A 390 -11.43 -12.63 -19.33
CA ASP A 390 -10.23 -12.59 -18.48
C ASP A 390 -9.71 -11.16 -18.21
N ASN A 391 -10.30 -10.17 -18.89
CA ASN A 391 -9.95 -8.76 -18.80
C ASN A 391 -10.84 -7.97 -17.85
N ILE A 392 -11.50 -8.67 -16.93
CA ILE A 392 -12.27 -8.07 -15.84
C ILE A 392 -11.34 -7.87 -14.64
N PHE A 393 -11.29 -6.64 -14.15
CA PHE A 393 -10.51 -6.24 -13.00
C PHE A 393 -11.45 -5.87 -11.85
N TYR A 394 -11.10 -6.30 -10.65
CA TYR A 394 -11.91 -6.19 -9.45
C TYR A 394 -11.27 -5.17 -8.51
N PRO A 395 -12.01 -4.15 -8.04
CA PRO A 395 -11.48 -3.20 -7.07
C PRO A 395 -11.12 -3.92 -5.78
N VAL A 396 -9.96 -3.58 -5.22
CA VAL A 396 -9.48 -4.13 -3.94
C VAL A 396 -9.11 -2.98 -3.01
N ARG A 397 -9.51 -3.10 -1.75
CA ARG A 397 -9.20 -2.19 -0.65
C ARG A 397 -8.70 -2.93 0.58
N ASN A 398 -8.12 -2.21 1.52
CA ASN A 398 -7.77 -2.76 2.85
C ASN A 398 -9.00 -3.35 3.57
N SER A 399 -10.19 -2.76 3.37
CA SER A 399 -11.45 -3.26 3.93
C SER A 399 -11.82 -4.66 3.45
N ASP A 400 -11.41 -5.06 2.24
CA ASP A 400 -11.69 -6.40 1.71
C ASP A 400 -10.86 -7.47 2.44
N PHE A 401 -9.61 -7.14 2.81
CA PHE A 401 -8.80 -7.99 3.68
C PHE A 401 -9.43 -8.13 5.06
N ARG A 402 -9.96 -7.04 5.64
CA ARG A 402 -10.67 -7.11 6.92
C ARG A 402 -11.98 -7.89 6.84
N ALA A 403 -12.73 -7.74 5.76
CA ALA A 403 -13.93 -8.56 5.51
C ALA A 403 -13.58 -10.04 5.39
N TRP A 404 -12.49 -10.37 4.67
CA TRP A 404 -11.97 -11.74 4.59
C TRP A 404 -11.54 -12.27 5.97
N GLN A 405 -10.83 -11.45 6.75
CA GLN A 405 -10.37 -11.79 8.11
C GLN A 405 -11.54 -12.09 9.04
N GLN A 406 -12.58 -11.23 9.04
CA GLN A 406 -13.80 -11.41 9.83
C GLN A 406 -14.57 -12.68 9.43
N LYS A 407 -14.67 -12.95 8.12
CA LYS A 407 -15.39 -14.11 7.60
C LYS A 407 -14.74 -15.43 7.98
N HIS A 408 -13.42 -15.49 7.95
CA HIS A 408 -12.68 -16.76 8.07
C HIS A 408 -12.03 -16.98 9.43
N GLY A 409 -11.93 -15.95 10.28
CA GLY A 409 -11.17 -16.03 11.54
C GLY A 409 -9.68 -16.36 11.31
N ARG A 410 -9.16 -15.94 10.15
CA ARG A 410 -7.80 -16.17 9.64
C ARG A 410 -7.30 -14.87 9.01
N GLY A 411 -6.02 -14.80 8.66
CA GLY A 411 -5.44 -13.54 8.21
C GLY A 411 -4.82 -12.84 9.42
N GLY A 412 -3.50 -12.72 9.43
CA GLY A 412 -2.78 -12.21 10.58
C GLY A 412 -1.85 -11.08 10.19
N ASP A 413 -2.08 -9.90 10.73
CA ASP A 413 -1.12 -8.80 10.69
C ASP A 413 0.14 -9.24 11.42
N PHE A 414 1.30 -8.83 10.92
CA PHE A 414 2.57 -9.22 11.50
C PHE A 414 3.60 -8.10 11.35
N ILE A 415 4.62 -8.13 12.20
CA ILE A 415 5.74 -7.19 12.12
C ILE A 415 6.85 -7.82 11.30
N ILE A 416 7.40 -7.05 10.39
CA ILE A 416 8.59 -7.40 9.62
C ILE A 416 9.78 -6.76 10.30
N TYR A 417 10.83 -7.54 10.52
CA TYR A 417 12.17 -7.07 10.80
C TYR A 417 13.14 -7.65 9.78
N SER A 418 14.07 -6.84 9.30
CA SER A 418 15.21 -7.36 8.56
C SER A 418 16.30 -7.89 9.47
N ASP A 419 17.29 -8.57 8.89
CA ASP A 419 18.60 -8.67 9.50
C ASP A 419 19.22 -7.27 9.71
N ARG A 420 20.29 -7.20 10.49
CA ARG A 420 20.88 -5.94 10.95
C ARG A 420 22.27 -5.75 10.37
N ILE A 421 22.55 -4.54 9.93
CA ILE A 421 23.90 -4.11 9.56
C ILE A 421 24.49 -3.35 10.74
N TRP A 422 25.59 -3.87 11.27
CA TRP A 422 26.36 -3.22 12.32
C TRP A 422 27.32 -2.21 11.72
N VAL A 423 27.20 -0.95 12.12
CA VAL A 423 28.02 0.16 11.59
C VAL A 423 28.89 0.69 12.72
N THR A 424 30.21 0.69 12.49
CA THR A 424 31.16 1.39 13.37
C THR A 424 31.22 2.85 12.95
N LEU A 425 30.94 3.75 13.88
CA LEU A 425 30.91 5.17 13.61
C LEU A 425 32.34 5.69 13.43
N ARG A 426 32.59 6.34 12.29
CA ARG A 426 33.89 7.00 12.04
C ARG A 426 34.18 8.10 13.08
N ARG A 427 33.11 8.76 13.55
CA ARG A 427 33.14 9.73 14.64
C ARG A 427 32.14 9.24 15.69
N PRO A 428 32.62 8.79 16.86
CA PRO A 428 31.72 8.41 17.95
C PRO A 428 30.84 9.58 18.39
N ILE A 429 29.61 9.29 18.77
CA ILE A 429 28.65 10.31 19.24
C ILE A 429 28.82 10.45 20.74
N THR A 430 29.36 11.58 21.19
CA THR A 430 29.49 11.88 22.62
C THR A 430 28.36 12.81 23.08
N ILE A 431 27.68 12.44 24.15
CA ILE A 431 26.60 13.18 24.80
C ILE A 431 26.91 13.39 26.29
N ASN A 432 26.37 14.46 26.86
CA ASN A 432 26.39 14.69 28.31
C ASN A 432 25.16 14.01 28.94
N LEU A 433 25.31 13.39 30.10
CA LEU A 433 24.30 12.55 30.77
C LEU A 433 23.72 13.13 32.05
#